data_AF-A0AAD5UHR8-F1
#
_entry.id   AF-A0AAD5UHR8-F1
#
_cell.length_a   1.000
_cell.length_b   1.000
_cell.length_c   1.000
_cell.angle_alpha   90.00
_cell.angle_beta   90.00
_cell.angle_gamma   90.00
#
_symmetry.space_group_name_H-M   'P 1'
#
loop_
_entity.id
_entity.type
_entity.pdbx_description
1 polymer ?
#
loop_
_entity_poly.entity_id
_entity_poly.type
_entity_poly.pdbx_seq_one_letter_code
_entity_poly.pdbx_strand_id
1 'polypeptide(L)'
;MQFISVSLALLQLVAALPDYDQPHQPSGYQSPNEGHRKNQLKVVLTVDNIWNMTIFDGKQYHHEVGPRDNDGSTNSLGAKNGYAWADVKSFTYDLHGRGPYMVAVDGQDYGVIAGFFGQVYVNDKLFTETGVANTKFVAYDSKYNSPVPADWDNVHFKPDSKWVTPHACNIATTPDLSAWNGGNLQAQFQKLVNNPSTTVNPSWLPACDTPESLNKHVYFRLDIPKRHKRYNKHHYDRKKHGDDDDDVVLKCREH
;
A
#
# COMPACT_ATOMS: atom_id res chain seq x y z
N MET A 1 31.35 -57.53 -22.56
CA MET A 1 32.61 -56.81 -22.33
C MET A 1 32.31 -55.60 -21.47
N GLN A 2 32.62 -55.71 -20.17
CA GLN A 2 32.53 -54.63 -19.18
C GLN A 2 33.82 -53.80 -19.26
N PHE A 3 33.70 -52.48 -19.35
CA PHE A 3 34.81 -51.57 -19.09
C PHE A 3 34.57 -50.89 -17.74
N ILE A 4 35.46 -51.21 -16.81
CA ILE A 4 35.64 -50.53 -15.53
C ILE A 4 36.47 -49.28 -15.83
N SER A 5 35.98 -48.10 -15.47
CA SER A 5 36.80 -46.88 -15.41
C SER A 5 36.77 -46.36 -13.99
N VAL A 6 37.95 -46.39 -13.36
CA VAL A 6 38.23 -45.90 -12.01
C VAL A 6 38.46 -44.39 -12.09
N SER A 7 37.63 -43.60 -11.43
CA SER A 7 37.85 -42.16 -11.27
C SER A 7 38.70 -41.89 -10.03
N LEU A 8 39.86 -41.26 -10.26
CA LEU A 8 40.81 -40.78 -9.28
C LEU A 8 40.23 -39.60 -8.51
N ALA A 9 40.12 -39.72 -7.18
CA ALA A 9 39.81 -38.60 -6.29
C ALA A 9 41.10 -37.85 -5.93
N LEU A 10 41.17 -36.56 -6.26
CA LEU A 10 42.26 -35.67 -5.84
C LEU A 10 41.78 -34.83 -4.65
N LEU A 11 42.37 -35.12 -3.48
CA LEU A 11 42.22 -34.38 -2.23
C LEU A 11 43.03 -33.07 -2.35
N GLN A 12 42.40 -31.90 -2.18
CA GLN A 12 43.12 -30.65 -1.96
C GLN A 12 42.98 -30.21 -0.51
N LEU A 13 44.13 -30.20 0.16
CA LEU A 13 44.41 -29.67 1.49
C LEU A 13 44.72 -28.18 1.34
N VAL A 14 43.99 -27.30 2.03
CA VAL A 14 44.41 -25.90 2.22
C VAL A 14 44.45 -25.62 3.71
N ALA A 15 45.67 -25.31 4.17
CA ALA A 15 46.02 -25.04 5.55
C ALA A 15 45.49 -23.67 6.02
N ALA A 16 45.03 -23.63 7.27
CA ALA A 16 44.68 -22.42 7.98
C ALA A 16 45.93 -21.59 8.32
N LEU A 17 45.86 -20.28 8.12
CA LEU A 17 46.84 -19.31 8.63
C LEU A 17 46.30 -18.65 9.92
N PRO A 18 47.17 -18.32 10.88
CA PRO A 18 46.76 -17.77 12.18
C PRO A 18 46.41 -16.27 12.13
N ASP A 19 45.51 -15.92 13.04
CA ASP A 19 44.97 -14.60 13.37
C ASP A 19 46.07 -13.52 13.52
N TYR A 20 45.85 -12.38 12.87
CA TYR A 20 46.61 -11.16 13.10
C TYR A 20 45.74 -10.20 13.93
N ASP A 21 46.18 -9.93 15.16
CA ASP A 21 45.62 -8.95 16.09
C ASP A 21 45.37 -7.59 15.41
N GLN A 22 44.10 -7.17 15.39
CA GLN A 22 43.70 -5.80 15.04
C GLN A 22 43.75 -4.91 16.30
N PRO A 23 44.35 -3.71 16.25
CA PRO A 23 44.41 -2.81 17.39
C PRO A 23 43.02 -2.27 17.75
N HIS A 24 42.71 -2.31 19.04
CA HIS A 24 41.50 -1.76 19.65
C HIS A 24 41.27 -0.29 19.26
N GLN A 25 40.14 -0.02 18.59
CA GLN A 25 39.61 1.34 18.49
C GLN A 25 38.94 1.75 19.80
N PRO A 26 39.09 3.01 20.24
CA PRO A 26 38.44 3.49 21.46
C PRO A 26 36.92 3.54 21.26
N SER A 27 36.22 2.97 22.24
CA SER A 27 34.77 3.00 22.42
C SER A 27 34.21 4.41 22.22
N GLY A 28 33.66 4.67 21.04
CA GLY A 28 32.76 5.79 20.81
C GLY A 28 31.47 5.49 21.55
N TYR A 29 31.02 6.44 22.37
CA TYR A 29 29.70 6.45 22.98
C TYR A 29 28.63 6.15 21.90
N GLN A 30 28.12 4.92 21.89
CA GLN A 30 26.89 4.61 21.18
C GLN A 30 25.77 5.31 21.93
N SER A 31 25.24 6.36 21.31
CA SER A 31 23.97 6.95 21.69
C SER A 31 22.94 5.81 21.86
N PRO A 32 22.16 5.75 22.95
CA PRO A 32 21.18 4.70 23.13
C PRO A 32 20.25 4.70 21.93
N ASN A 33 20.14 3.55 21.26
CA ASN A 33 19.23 3.28 20.17
C ASN A 33 17.86 3.90 20.45
N GLU A 34 17.57 5.07 19.88
CA GLU A 34 16.21 5.42 19.53
C GLU A 34 15.78 4.34 18.56
N GLY A 35 15.04 3.35 19.04
CA GLY A 35 14.45 2.33 18.20
C GLY A 35 13.71 3.04 17.07
N HIS A 36 14.29 3.06 15.88
CA HIS A 36 13.76 3.73 14.71
C HIS A 36 12.34 3.22 14.51
N ARG A 37 11.36 4.04 14.92
CA ARG A 37 9.95 3.73 14.63
C ARG A 37 9.88 3.62 13.12
N LYS A 38 9.57 2.43 12.62
CA LYS A 38 9.29 2.21 11.19
C LYS A 38 8.30 3.27 10.75
N ASN A 39 8.75 4.19 9.89
CA ASN A 39 7.90 5.20 9.29
C ASN A 39 7.73 4.79 7.84
N GLN A 40 6.80 3.86 7.60
CA GLN A 40 6.68 3.16 6.32
C GLN A 40 5.25 3.15 5.86
N LEU A 41 5.07 3.25 4.55
CA LEU A 41 3.82 3.01 3.86
C LEU A 41 3.97 1.69 3.13
N LYS A 42 3.05 0.76 3.38
CA LYS A 42 2.94 -0.47 2.61
C LYS A 42 1.58 -0.51 1.92
N VAL A 43 1.60 -0.75 0.62
CA VAL A 43 0.40 -0.91 -0.20
C VAL A 43 0.39 -2.32 -0.75
N VAL A 44 -0.68 -3.07 -0.51
CA VAL A 44 -0.92 -4.38 -1.12
C VAL A 44 -2.16 -4.25 -1.99
N LEU A 45 -2.06 -4.57 -3.28
CA LEU A 45 -3.15 -4.34 -4.21
C LEU A 45 -3.17 -5.30 -5.39
N THR A 46 -4.33 -5.36 -6.04
CA THR A 46 -4.53 -5.85 -7.41
C THR A 46 -5.77 -5.18 -8.01
N VAL A 47 -5.87 -5.17 -9.34
CA VAL A 47 -7.04 -4.70 -10.09
C VAL A 47 -7.34 -5.68 -11.21
N ASP A 48 -8.62 -5.92 -11.45
CA ASP A 48 -9.10 -6.56 -12.68
C ASP A 48 -9.38 -5.46 -13.72
N ASN A 49 -8.59 -5.25 -14.78
CA ASN A 49 -7.45 -6.04 -15.27
C ASN A 49 -6.08 -5.34 -15.18
N ILE A 50 -5.99 -4.02 -15.34
CA ILE A 50 -4.73 -3.26 -15.34
C ILE A 50 -4.82 -2.12 -14.33
N TRP A 51 -3.69 -1.72 -13.78
CA TRP A 51 -3.60 -0.57 -12.89
C TRP A 51 -2.31 0.22 -13.07
N ASN A 52 -2.42 1.54 -12.87
CA ASN A 52 -1.31 2.47 -12.71
C ASN A 52 -1.44 3.12 -11.34
N MET A 53 -0.40 3.03 -10.51
CA MET A 53 -0.39 3.59 -9.15
C MET A 53 0.66 4.68 -9.02
N THR A 54 0.27 5.81 -8.43
CA THR A 54 1.15 6.89 -8.00
C THR A 54 1.14 6.97 -6.47
N ILE A 55 2.33 7.01 -5.85
CA ILE A 55 2.50 7.20 -4.41
C ILE A 55 3.31 8.46 -4.14
N PHE A 56 2.85 9.31 -3.22
CA PHE A 56 3.67 10.39 -2.67
C PHE A 56 4.10 10.05 -1.24
N ASP A 57 5.41 9.91 -1.04
CA ASP A 57 6.00 9.46 0.24
C ASP A 57 6.29 10.60 1.24
N GLY A 58 5.93 11.84 0.88
CA GLY A 58 6.24 13.05 1.66
C GLY A 58 7.45 13.83 1.14
N LYS A 59 8.16 13.29 0.15
CA LYS A 59 9.31 13.92 -0.52
C LYS A 59 9.22 13.83 -2.04
N GLN A 60 8.84 12.67 -2.59
CA GLN A 60 8.83 12.41 -4.02
C GLN A 60 7.65 11.51 -4.43
N TYR A 61 7.41 11.46 -5.74
CA TYR A 61 6.42 10.59 -6.36
C TYR A 61 7.07 9.29 -6.84
N HIS A 62 6.37 8.18 -6.65
CA HIS A 62 6.71 6.85 -7.13
C HIS A 62 5.60 6.36 -8.04
N HIS A 63 5.96 5.70 -9.14
CA HIS A 63 5.00 5.18 -10.11
C HIS A 63 5.21 3.69 -10.31
N GLU A 64 4.13 2.94 -10.11
CA GLU A 64 4.07 1.50 -10.29
C GLU A 64 2.96 1.18 -11.27
N VAL A 65 3.11 0.10 -12.04
CA VAL A 65 2.06 -0.36 -12.95
C VAL A 65 1.95 -1.87 -12.84
N GLY A 66 0.77 -2.41 -13.08
CA GLY A 66 0.58 -3.84 -13.14
C GLY A 66 -0.74 -4.26 -13.78
N PRO A 67 -0.95 -5.57 -13.93
CA PRO A 67 0.05 -6.62 -13.75
C PRO A 67 1.20 -6.46 -14.76
N ARG A 68 2.42 -6.81 -14.34
CA ARG A 68 3.60 -6.89 -15.21
C ARG A 68 3.98 -8.34 -15.35
N ASP A 69 4.33 -8.74 -16.57
CA ASP A 69 4.94 -10.04 -16.80
C ASP A 69 6.36 -10.12 -16.22
N ASN A 70 6.91 -11.34 -16.21
CA ASN A 70 8.29 -11.59 -15.80
C ASN A 70 9.32 -10.83 -16.65
N ASP A 71 8.95 -10.39 -17.86
CA ASP A 71 9.78 -9.55 -18.73
C ASP A 71 9.61 -8.03 -18.48
N GLY A 72 8.77 -7.66 -17.51
CA GLY A 72 8.46 -6.27 -17.17
C GLY A 72 7.46 -5.59 -18.10
N SER A 73 6.92 -6.29 -19.11
CA SER A 73 5.93 -5.73 -20.02
C SER A 73 4.52 -5.71 -19.40
N THR A 74 3.75 -4.66 -19.72
CA THR A 74 2.31 -4.54 -19.38
C THR A 74 1.41 -5.01 -20.52
N ASN A 75 1.99 -5.43 -21.65
CA ASN A 75 1.29 -5.82 -22.87
C ASN A 75 0.96 -7.32 -22.95
N SER A 76 1.13 -8.02 -21.83
CA SER A 76 1.16 -9.47 -21.86
C SER A 76 -0.21 -10.14 -21.87
N LEU A 77 -0.16 -11.42 -22.25
CA LEU A 77 -1.28 -12.34 -22.18
C LEU A 77 -1.87 -12.42 -20.75
N GLY A 78 -1.11 -12.18 -19.67
CA GLY A 78 -1.64 -12.16 -18.30
C GLY A 78 -2.69 -11.08 -18.06
N ALA A 79 -2.44 -9.86 -18.57
CA ALA A 79 -3.40 -8.75 -18.57
C ALA A 79 -4.63 -9.01 -19.47
N LYS A 80 -4.53 -9.96 -20.42
CA LYS A 80 -5.58 -10.30 -21.40
C LYS A 80 -6.31 -11.63 -21.15
N ASN A 81 -5.78 -12.49 -20.27
CA ASN A 81 -6.27 -13.86 -20.07
C ASN A 81 -7.37 -13.98 -19.00
N GLY A 82 -7.94 -12.87 -18.52
CA GLY A 82 -9.04 -12.88 -17.54
C GLY A 82 -8.62 -13.28 -16.10
N TYR A 83 -7.32 -13.39 -15.82
CA TYR A 83 -6.76 -13.72 -14.49
C TYR A 83 -5.79 -12.66 -13.95
N ALA A 84 -5.75 -11.49 -14.56
CA ALA A 84 -4.87 -10.38 -14.16
C ALA A 84 -4.98 -10.03 -12.66
N TRP A 85 -6.20 -10.09 -12.14
CA TRP A 85 -6.52 -9.90 -10.72
C TRP A 85 -5.77 -10.86 -9.79
N ALA A 86 -5.30 -12.02 -10.25
CA ALA A 86 -4.58 -12.99 -9.43
C ALA A 86 -3.14 -12.57 -9.12
N ASP A 87 -2.61 -11.52 -9.74
CA ASP A 87 -1.26 -10.99 -9.49
C ASP A 87 -1.27 -9.94 -8.38
N VAL A 88 -1.38 -10.38 -7.11
CA VAL A 88 -1.36 -9.47 -5.96
C VAL A 88 0.06 -8.96 -5.73
N LYS A 89 0.23 -7.63 -5.75
CA LYS A 89 1.51 -6.96 -5.51
C LYS A 89 1.56 -6.29 -4.14
N SER A 90 2.76 -6.17 -3.60
CA SER A 90 3.05 -5.44 -2.37
C SER A 90 4.21 -4.48 -2.58
N PHE A 91 4.01 -3.21 -2.26
CA PHE A 91 5.01 -2.15 -2.32
C PHE A 91 5.24 -1.56 -0.93
N THR A 92 6.50 -1.29 -0.59
CA THR A 92 6.86 -0.67 0.70
C THR A 92 7.77 0.51 0.45
N TYR A 93 7.41 1.67 0.99
CA TYR A 93 8.20 2.90 0.91
C TYR A 93 8.44 3.49 2.28
N ASP A 94 9.63 4.05 2.49
CA ASP A 94 9.92 4.87 3.66
C ASP A 94 9.22 6.22 3.53
N LEU A 95 8.49 6.60 4.57
CA LEU A 95 7.77 7.87 4.63
C LEU A 95 8.69 8.99 5.12
N HIS A 96 8.66 10.11 4.40
CA HIS A 96 9.47 11.28 4.70
C HIS A 96 8.65 12.37 5.42
N GLY A 97 9.18 12.86 6.53
CA GLY A 97 8.52 13.90 7.32
C GLY A 97 7.25 13.37 8.01
N ARG A 98 6.19 14.18 7.98
CA ARG A 98 4.92 13.88 8.69
C ARG A 98 3.72 13.76 7.77
N GLY A 99 3.95 13.77 6.47
CA GLY A 99 2.92 13.89 5.45
C GLY A 99 2.58 15.35 5.07
N PRO A 100 1.60 15.54 4.19
CA PRO A 100 0.66 14.53 3.69
C PRO A 100 1.33 13.45 2.83
N TYR A 101 0.75 12.25 2.81
CA TYR A 101 1.10 11.17 1.89
C TYR A 101 -0.13 10.84 1.05
N MET A 102 0.07 10.16 -0.07
CA MET A 102 -1.02 9.85 -1.00
C MET A 102 -0.77 8.51 -1.68
N VAL A 103 -1.85 7.77 -1.92
CA VAL A 103 -1.91 6.66 -2.88
C VAL A 103 -3.01 6.98 -3.89
N ALA A 104 -2.68 6.93 -5.18
CA ALA A 104 -3.59 7.16 -6.28
C ALA A 104 -3.49 5.97 -7.24
N VAL A 105 -4.63 5.43 -7.70
CA VAL A 105 -4.69 4.23 -8.56
C VAL A 105 -5.67 4.48 -9.69
N ASP A 106 -5.20 4.42 -10.93
CA ASP A 106 -6.03 4.30 -12.14
C ASP A 106 -6.23 2.82 -12.39
N GLY A 107 -7.42 2.31 -12.11
CA GLY A 107 -7.82 0.94 -12.39
C GLY A 107 -8.56 0.86 -13.72
N GLN A 108 -8.21 -0.13 -14.53
CA GLN A 108 -8.71 -0.30 -15.88
C GLN A 108 -9.26 -1.71 -16.09
N ASP A 109 -10.53 -1.81 -16.46
CA ASP A 109 -11.23 -3.05 -16.78
C ASP A 109 -11.62 -3.12 -18.25
N TYR A 110 -11.44 -4.30 -18.86
CA TYR A 110 -11.85 -4.63 -20.22
C TYR A 110 -12.92 -5.73 -20.27
N GLY A 111 -13.30 -6.29 -19.11
CA GLY A 111 -14.21 -7.41 -19.00
C GLY A 111 -15.64 -7.02 -18.57
N VAL A 112 -16.35 -8.04 -18.08
CA VAL A 112 -17.70 -7.91 -17.51
C VAL A 112 -17.63 -7.59 -16.01
N ILE A 113 -16.57 -8.05 -15.35
CA ILE A 113 -16.36 -7.95 -13.92
C ILE A 113 -15.15 -7.07 -13.69
N ALA A 114 -15.35 -5.98 -12.96
CA ALA A 114 -14.29 -5.06 -12.59
C ALA A 114 -14.09 -5.08 -11.08
N GLY A 115 -12.87 -4.94 -10.59
CA GLY A 115 -12.63 -4.95 -9.15
C GLY A 115 -11.26 -4.42 -8.76
N PHE A 116 -11.25 -3.52 -7.78
CA PHE A 116 -10.05 -3.10 -7.08
C PHE A 116 -10.02 -3.76 -5.70
N PHE A 117 -8.90 -4.39 -5.40
CA PHE A 117 -8.58 -4.93 -4.08
C PHE A 117 -7.36 -4.20 -3.57
N GLY A 118 -7.47 -3.58 -2.40
CA GLY A 118 -6.41 -2.75 -1.87
C GLY A 118 -6.38 -2.76 -0.35
N GLN A 119 -5.17 -2.82 0.21
CA GLN A 119 -4.90 -2.61 1.62
C GLN A 119 -3.71 -1.67 1.77
N VAL A 120 -3.85 -0.70 2.67
CA VAL A 120 -2.78 0.27 2.95
C VAL A 120 -2.45 0.21 4.42
N TYR A 121 -1.17 0.06 4.72
CA TYR A 121 -0.62 0.03 6.06
C TYR A 121 0.30 1.22 6.26
N VAL A 122 0.19 1.84 7.43
CA VAL A 122 1.06 2.91 7.86
C VAL A 122 1.74 2.46 9.14
N ASN A 123 3.07 2.32 9.10
CA ASN A 123 3.90 1.80 10.19
C ASN A 123 3.41 0.43 10.68
N ASP A 124 3.25 -0.53 9.76
CA ASP A 124 2.75 -1.89 9.99
C ASP A 124 1.32 -1.99 10.55
N LYS A 125 0.57 -0.88 10.65
CA LYS A 125 -0.83 -0.88 11.08
C LYS A 125 -1.74 -0.65 9.89
N LEU A 126 -2.80 -1.47 9.76
CA LEU A 126 -3.81 -1.30 8.73
C LEU A 126 -4.42 0.11 8.86
N PHE A 127 -4.30 0.90 7.80
CA PHE A 127 -4.86 2.24 7.71
C PHE A 127 -6.23 2.19 7.02
N THR A 128 -6.34 1.42 5.93
CA THR A 128 -7.60 1.15 5.25
C THR A 128 -7.51 -0.08 4.35
N GLU A 129 -8.67 -0.62 3.97
CA GLU A 129 -8.82 -1.66 2.97
C GLU A 129 -10.08 -1.43 2.13
N THR A 130 -10.18 -2.08 0.97
CA THR A 130 -11.35 -2.04 0.11
C THR A 130 -12.46 -2.98 0.59
N GLY A 131 -13.69 -2.69 0.16
CA GLY A 131 -14.85 -3.55 0.36
C GLY A 131 -15.35 -3.63 1.80
N VAL A 132 -15.06 -2.59 2.59
CA VAL A 132 -15.61 -2.35 3.93
C VAL A 132 -16.29 -0.98 3.96
N ALA A 133 -17.34 -0.84 4.77
CA ALA A 133 -18.15 0.38 4.82
C ALA A 133 -17.37 1.64 5.25
N ASN A 134 -16.26 1.47 5.97
CA ASN A 134 -15.39 2.53 6.46
C ASN A 134 -14.07 2.64 5.68
N THR A 135 -14.04 2.15 4.43
CA THR A 135 -12.89 2.35 3.56
C THR A 135 -12.59 3.84 3.41
N LYS A 136 -11.31 4.19 3.36
CA LYS A 136 -10.82 5.57 3.21
C LYS A 136 -10.47 5.90 1.76
N PHE A 137 -10.54 4.91 0.87
CA PHE A 137 -10.46 5.17 -0.55
C PHE A 137 -11.70 5.95 -0.99
N VAL A 138 -11.46 6.97 -1.80
CA VAL A 138 -12.48 7.61 -2.61
C VAL A 138 -12.22 7.27 -4.07
N ALA A 139 -13.27 7.25 -4.86
CA ALA A 139 -13.17 6.93 -6.27
C ALA A 139 -13.97 7.92 -7.11
N TYR A 140 -13.41 8.24 -8.26
CA TYR A 140 -14.01 9.10 -9.25
C TYR A 140 -14.87 8.26 -10.21
N ASP A 141 -16.11 8.68 -10.41
CA ASP A 141 -17.03 8.07 -11.36
C ASP A 141 -17.09 8.89 -12.66
N SER A 142 -16.61 8.30 -13.76
CA SER A 142 -16.63 8.90 -15.09
C SER A 142 -18.06 9.06 -15.64
N LYS A 143 -19.03 8.26 -15.18
CA LYS A 143 -20.46 8.38 -15.55
C LYS A 143 -21.10 9.67 -15.03
N TYR A 144 -20.51 10.29 -14.01
CA TYR A 144 -21.05 11.53 -13.42
C TYR A 144 -20.15 12.76 -13.58
N ASN A 145 -18.89 12.64 -14.02
CA ASN A 145 -18.00 13.80 -14.09
C ASN A 145 -16.94 13.82 -15.20
N SER A 146 -16.99 12.96 -16.23
CA SER A 146 -16.02 13.01 -17.35
C SER A 146 -15.86 14.43 -17.94
N PRO A 147 -14.64 14.93 -18.17
CA PRO A 147 -13.34 14.22 -18.25
C PRO A 147 -12.63 14.02 -16.91
N VAL A 148 -11.69 13.07 -16.87
CA VAL A 148 -10.80 12.85 -15.71
C VAL A 148 -10.20 14.19 -15.25
N PRO A 149 -10.22 14.51 -13.95
CA PRO A 149 -9.63 15.75 -13.48
C PRO A 149 -8.13 15.77 -13.76
N ALA A 150 -7.62 16.89 -14.27
CA ALA A 150 -6.17 17.09 -14.36
C ALA A 150 -5.52 17.01 -12.97
N ASP A 151 -4.31 16.47 -12.92
CA ASP A 151 -3.50 16.34 -11.70
C ASP A 151 -4.18 15.58 -10.54
N TRP A 152 -5.12 14.69 -10.87
CA TRP A 152 -5.88 13.90 -9.88
C TRP A 152 -4.99 13.00 -9.02
N ASP A 153 -3.75 12.72 -9.44
CA ASP A 153 -2.73 11.93 -8.75
C ASP A 153 -1.67 12.81 -8.06
N ASN A 154 -1.92 14.11 -7.92
CA ASN A 154 -1.07 15.03 -7.16
C ASN A 154 -1.50 15.09 -5.70
N VAL A 155 -0.59 15.05 -4.72
CA VAL A 155 -0.92 15.11 -3.27
C VAL A 155 -1.72 16.38 -2.87
N HIS A 156 -1.58 17.46 -3.64
CA HIS A 156 -2.26 18.73 -3.42
C HIS A 156 -3.61 18.83 -4.13
N PHE A 157 -4.03 17.82 -4.89
CA PHE A 157 -5.39 17.73 -5.41
C PHE A 157 -6.37 17.66 -4.22
N LYS A 158 -7.42 18.48 -4.28
CA LYS A 158 -8.47 18.65 -3.25
C LYS A 158 -9.90 18.43 -3.74
N PRO A 159 -10.20 18.49 -5.06
CA PRO A 159 -11.53 18.12 -5.55
C PRO A 159 -11.94 16.67 -5.25
N ASP A 160 -11.02 15.81 -4.84
CA ASP A 160 -11.27 14.46 -4.33
C ASP A 160 -12.16 14.42 -3.08
N SER A 161 -12.27 15.53 -2.36
CA SER A 161 -13.28 15.71 -1.30
C SER A 161 -14.74 15.54 -1.76
N LYS A 162 -15.00 15.62 -3.08
CA LYS A 162 -16.32 15.40 -3.68
C LYS A 162 -16.46 14.01 -4.30
N TRP A 163 -15.40 13.21 -4.29
CA TRP A 163 -15.43 11.85 -4.81
C TRP A 163 -16.20 10.95 -3.85
N VAL A 164 -16.68 9.82 -4.37
CA VAL A 164 -17.56 8.94 -3.61
C VAL A 164 -16.77 7.75 -3.07
N THR A 165 -17.23 7.18 -1.97
CA THR A 165 -16.72 5.90 -1.49
C THR A 165 -17.05 4.82 -2.52
N PRO A 166 -16.07 4.00 -2.97
CA PRO A 166 -16.34 2.95 -3.95
C PRO A 166 -17.26 1.89 -3.35
N HIS A 167 -18.12 1.30 -4.19
CA HIS A 167 -19.08 0.31 -3.74
C HIS A 167 -18.35 -1.00 -3.41
N ALA A 168 -18.57 -1.52 -2.20
CA ALA A 168 -18.20 -2.89 -1.88
C ALA A 168 -19.04 -3.85 -2.74
N CYS A 169 -18.38 -4.79 -3.39
CA CYS A 169 -19.05 -5.69 -4.31
C CYS A 169 -19.57 -6.91 -3.57
N ASN A 170 -20.84 -7.24 -3.83
CA ASN A 170 -21.48 -8.36 -3.17
C ASN A 170 -21.08 -9.68 -3.84
N ILE A 171 -20.05 -10.32 -3.28
CA ILE A 171 -19.55 -11.65 -3.67
C ILE A 171 -20.66 -12.71 -3.68
N ALA A 172 -21.69 -12.58 -2.83
CA ALA A 172 -22.75 -13.57 -2.73
C ALA A 172 -23.80 -13.49 -3.85
N THR A 173 -23.95 -12.34 -4.51
CA THR A 173 -24.99 -12.12 -5.54
C THR A 173 -24.44 -11.92 -6.94
N THR A 174 -23.12 -11.94 -7.12
CA THR A 174 -22.50 -11.76 -8.44
C THR A 174 -21.88 -13.11 -8.85
N PRO A 175 -22.49 -13.85 -9.79
CA PRO A 175 -22.16 -15.24 -10.10
C PRO A 175 -20.68 -15.48 -10.46
N ASP A 176 -20.04 -14.49 -11.09
CA ASP A 176 -18.66 -14.63 -11.55
C ASP A 176 -17.58 -14.27 -10.50
N LEU A 177 -17.97 -13.79 -9.32
CA LEU A 177 -17.04 -13.56 -8.19
C LEU A 177 -16.50 -14.88 -7.61
N SER A 178 -17.06 -16.02 -8.03
CA SER A 178 -16.50 -17.35 -7.80
C SER A 178 -15.12 -17.53 -8.43
N ALA A 179 -14.78 -16.82 -9.51
CA ALA A 179 -13.44 -16.86 -10.11
C ALA A 179 -12.38 -16.32 -9.13
N TRP A 180 -12.64 -15.18 -8.49
CA TRP A 180 -11.73 -14.57 -7.50
C TRP A 180 -11.55 -15.45 -6.25
N ASN A 181 -12.63 -16.10 -5.80
CA ASN A 181 -12.56 -17.11 -4.73
C ASN A 181 -11.81 -18.38 -5.16
N GLY A 182 -12.04 -18.87 -6.38
CA GLY A 182 -11.36 -20.04 -6.94
C GLY A 182 -9.86 -19.85 -7.16
N GLY A 183 -9.42 -18.60 -7.40
CA GLY A 183 -7.99 -18.23 -7.50
C GLY A 183 -7.31 -17.97 -6.15
N ASN A 184 -8.00 -18.22 -5.03
CA ASN A 184 -7.45 -18.09 -3.68
C ASN A 184 -6.96 -16.66 -3.35
N LEU A 185 -7.58 -15.63 -3.94
CA LEU A 185 -7.14 -14.23 -3.86
C LEU A 185 -7.00 -13.75 -2.41
N GLN A 186 -7.96 -14.09 -1.56
CA GLN A 186 -7.94 -13.74 -0.15
C GLN A 186 -6.71 -14.29 0.58
N ALA A 187 -6.31 -15.54 0.30
CA ALA A 187 -5.11 -16.11 0.91
C ALA A 187 -3.83 -15.48 0.36
N GLN A 188 -3.82 -15.01 -0.89
CA GLN A 188 -2.67 -14.28 -1.43
C GLN A 188 -2.42 -12.97 -0.68
N PHE A 189 -3.48 -12.21 -0.41
CA PHE A 189 -3.38 -11.01 0.45
C PHE A 189 -2.88 -11.38 1.85
N GLN A 190 -3.47 -12.39 2.49
CA GLN A 190 -3.08 -12.83 3.83
C GLN A 190 -1.59 -13.22 3.93
N LYS A 191 -1.04 -13.89 2.90
CA LYS A 191 0.40 -14.22 2.81
C LYS A 191 1.29 -12.98 2.80
N LEU A 192 0.85 -11.90 2.16
CA LEU A 192 1.64 -10.69 2.01
C LEU A 192 1.59 -9.80 3.26
N VAL A 193 0.51 -9.84 4.04
CA VAL A 193 0.29 -8.90 5.15
C VAL A 193 0.51 -9.48 6.55
N ASN A 194 0.83 -10.78 6.67
CA ASN A 194 1.04 -11.48 7.95
C ASN A 194 -0.04 -11.19 8.99
N ASN A 195 -1.28 -10.93 8.54
CA ASN A 195 -2.41 -10.62 9.39
C ASN A 195 -3.60 -11.49 8.96
N PRO A 196 -3.94 -12.55 9.72
CA PRO A 196 -5.00 -13.47 9.35
C PRO A 196 -6.40 -12.86 9.42
N SER A 197 -6.57 -11.71 10.09
CA SER A 197 -7.86 -11.04 10.27
C SER A 197 -8.19 -10.04 9.17
N THR A 198 -7.33 -9.85 8.17
CA THR A 198 -7.61 -8.95 7.07
C THR A 198 -8.67 -9.52 6.14
N THR A 199 -9.69 -8.72 5.82
CA THR A 199 -10.76 -9.07 4.87
C THR A 199 -10.76 -8.02 3.77
N VAL A 200 -10.07 -8.31 2.67
CA VAL A 200 -10.07 -7.43 1.51
C VAL A 200 -11.18 -7.91 0.58
N ASN A 201 -12.09 -7.01 0.27
CA ASN A 201 -13.17 -7.31 -0.66
C ASN A 201 -13.07 -6.38 -1.88
N PRO A 202 -13.56 -6.81 -3.04
CA PRO A 202 -13.50 -6.01 -4.24
C PRO A 202 -14.34 -4.75 -4.08
N SER A 203 -13.88 -3.65 -4.67
CA SER A 203 -14.65 -2.42 -4.78
C SER A 203 -14.50 -1.80 -6.16
N TRP A 204 -15.57 -1.19 -6.68
CA TRP A 204 -15.58 -0.54 -7.99
C TRP A 204 -16.62 0.58 -8.09
N LEU A 205 -16.58 1.36 -9.19
CA LEU A 205 -17.60 2.35 -9.57
C LEU A 205 -18.02 2.21 -11.05
N PRO A 206 -19.34 2.11 -11.37
CA PRO A 206 -20.41 1.67 -10.46
C PRO A 206 -20.13 0.26 -9.92
N ALA A 207 -21.08 -0.41 -9.24
CA ALA A 207 -20.87 -1.75 -8.68
C ALA A 207 -20.14 -2.72 -9.65
N CYS A 208 -19.41 -3.72 -9.13
CA CYS A 208 -18.49 -4.57 -9.92
C CYS A 208 -19.10 -5.32 -11.10
N ASP A 209 -20.44 -5.44 -11.16
CA ASP A 209 -21.14 -5.95 -12.33
C ASP A 209 -21.38 -4.80 -13.31
N THR A 210 -20.63 -4.81 -14.40
CA THR A 210 -20.66 -3.72 -15.36
C THR A 210 -20.95 -4.27 -16.76
N PRO A 211 -21.92 -3.69 -17.49
CA PRO A 211 -22.21 -4.16 -18.85
C PRO A 211 -20.96 -4.10 -19.72
N GLU A 212 -20.85 -5.00 -20.71
CA GLU A 212 -19.75 -5.02 -21.68
C GLU A 212 -19.63 -3.68 -22.38
N SER A 213 -18.72 -2.84 -21.90
CA SER A 213 -18.32 -1.60 -22.57
C SER A 213 -16.81 -1.60 -22.68
N LEU A 214 -16.31 -1.23 -23.86
CA LEU A 214 -14.88 -1.13 -24.12
C LEU A 214 -14.24 -0.11 -23.17
N ASN A 215 -13.29 -0.60 -22.37
CA ASN A 215 -12.34 0.13 -21.53
C ASN A 215 -12.94 1.05 -20.45
N LYS A 216 -13.08 0.53 -19.23
CA LYS A 216 -13.62 1.23 -18.07
C LYS A 216 -12.47 1.65 -17.15
N HIS A 217 -12.30 2.96 -16.98
CA HIS A 217 -11.36 3.52 -16.01
C HIS A 217 -12.09 3.96 -14.73
N VAL A 218 -11.52 3.61 -13.59
CA VAL A 218 -11.90 4.16 -12.28
C VAL A 218 -10.64 4.66 -11.57
N TYR A 219 -10.68 5.92 -11.14
CA TYR A 219 -9.56 6.55 -10.45
C TYR A 219 -9.84 6.54 -8.95
N PHE A 220 -9.05 5.77 -8.22
CA PHE A 220 -9.10 5.67 -6.76
C PHE A 220 -8.03 6.57 -6.16
N ARG A 221 -8.36 7.18 -5.02
CA ARG A 221 -7.44 8.03 -4.28
C ARG A 221 -7.58 7.82 -2.78
N LEU A 222 -6.45 7.91 -2.10
CA LEU A 222 -6.33 7.83 -0.65
C LEU A 222 -5.36 8.91 -0.17
N ASP A 223 -5.91 9.93 0.48
CA ASP A 223 -5.12 10.93 1.18
C ASP A 223 -4.82 10.44 2.61
N ILE A 224 -3.54 10.46 3.00
CA ILE A 224 -3.09 10.12 4.35
C ILE A 224 -2.65 11.41 5.04
N PRO A 225 -3.42 11.91 6.02
CA PRO A 225 -3.24 13.25 6.55
C PRO A 225 -1.96 13.38 7.37
N LYS A 226 -1.49 14.63 7.48
CA LYS A 226 -0.31 14.96 8.27
C LYS A 226 -0.51 14.57 9.74
N ARG A 227 0.48 13.89 10.33
CA ARG A 227 0.44 13.59 11.78
C ARG A 227 0.71 14.86 12.58
N HIS A 228 -0.26 15.29 13.39
CA HIS A 228 -0.06 16.39 14.35
C HIS A 228 0.83 15.95 15.52
N LYS A 229 1.64 16.87 16.07
CA LYS A 229 2.28 16.64 17.38
C LYS A 229 1.16 16.50 18.40
N ARG A 230 1.04 15.34 19.05
CA ARG A 230 0.41 15.31 20.37
C ARG A 230 1.32 16.13 21.27
N TYR A 231 0.97 17.39 21.54
CA TYR A 231 1.56 18.12 22.65
C TYR A 231 1.07 17.41 23.91
N ASN A 232 1.97 16.68 24.59
CA ASN A 232 1.66 16.13 25.90
C ASN A 232 1.42 17.29 26.86
N LYS A 233 0.16 17.52 27.24
CA LYS A 233 -0.28 18.51 28.23
C LYS A 233 0.12 18.12 29.68
N HIS A 234 1.21 17.38 29.88
CA HIS A 234 1.62 16.86 31.19
C HIS A 234 2.94 17.44 31.71
N HIS A 235 3.37 18.59 31.18
CA HIS A 235 4.56 19.29 31.70
C HIS A 235 4.29 20.77 31.98
N TYR A 236 3.22 21.04 32.72
CA TYR A 236 3.07 22.27 33.49
C TYR A 236 2.40 21.92 34.83
N ASP A 237 3.15 21.22 35.68
CA ASP A 237 2.84 21.20 37.11
C ASP A 237 4.11 20.93 37.91
N ARG A 238 5.05 21.88 37.82
CA ARG A 238 6.04 22.07 38.87
C ARG A 238 6.56 23.50 38.85
N LYS A 239 6.17 24.20 39.91
CA LYS A 239 6.68 25.49 40.41
C LYS A 239 6.17 26.72 39.65
N LYS A 240 5.16 27.36 40.24
CA LYS A 240 5.29 28.74 40.75
C LYS A 240 4.25 28.98 41.84
N HIS A 241 4.73 29.03 43.08
CA HIS A 241 4.15 29.90 44.08
C HIS A 241 4.38 31.35 43.62
N GLY A 242 3.37 32.20 43.80
CA GLY A 242 3.48 33.65 43.67
C GLY A 242 2.72 34.17 42.47
N ASP A 243 1.50 34.64 42.76
CA ASP A 243 0.92 35.90 42.30
C ASP A 243 1.01 36.22 40.80
N ASP A 244 -0.12 36.12 40.11
CA ASP A 244 -0.84 37.28 39.55
C ASP A 244 -1.90 36.80 38.54
N ASP A 245 -3.03 37.49 38.57
CA ASP A 245 -4.21 37.35 37.72
C ASP A 245 -3.85 37.31 36.23
N ASP A 246 -4.48 36.38 35.49
CA ASP A 246 -5.04 36.65 34.16
C ASP A 246 -5.84 35.44 33.63
N ASP A 247 -7.14 35.68 33.45
CA ASP A 247 -8.13 34.80 32.83
C ASP A 247 -7.71 34.42 31.39
N VAL A 248 -7.39 33.14 31.16
CA VAL A 248 -7.35 32.57 29.80
C VAL A 248 -8.55 31.64 29.62
N VAL A 249 -9.65 32.23 29.16
CA VAL A 249 -10.85 31.52 28.69
C VAL A 249 -10.51 30.79 27.39
N LEU A 250 -10.21 29.48 27.49
CA LEU A 250 -10.18 28.56 26.36
C LEU A 250 -11.61 28.21 25.93
N LYS A 251 -12.18 28.96 24.99
CA LYS A 251 -13.38 28.54 24.25
C LYS A 251 -13.00 27.50 23.21
N CYS A 252 -13.29 26.23 23.50
CA CYS A 252 -13.50 25.22 22.46
C CYS A 252 -14.74 25.63 21.65
N ARG A 253 -14.59 25.80 20.33
CA ARG A 253 -15.71 26.01 19.41
C ARG A 253 -15.86 24.73 18.59
N GLU A 254 -16.92 23.99 18.90
CA GLU A 254 -17.44 22.92 18.05
C GLU A 254 -18.15 23.54 16.85
N HIS A 255 -17.80 23.09 15.65
CA HIS A 255 -18.67 22.94 14.48
C HIS A 255 -18.05 21.88 13.57
#